data_AF-A0A1Y3DQI8-F1
#
_entry.id   AF-A0A1Y3DQI8-F1
#
_cell.length_a   1.000
_cell.length_b   1.000
_cell.length_c   1.000
_cell.angle_alpha   90.00
_cell.angle_beta   90.00
_cell.angle_gamma   90.00
#
_symmetry.space_group_name_H-M   'P 1'
#
loop_
_entity.id
_entity.type
_entity.pdbx_description
1 polymer ?
#
loop_
_entity_poly.entity_id
_entity_poly.type
_entity_poly.pdbx_seq_one_letter_code
_entity_poly.pdbx_strand_id
1 'polypeptide(L)'
;MKIYVYVFYYIKLFVNNAANVIYEGINPYLDIKKYSEEALKQIQWNRNLCDHWYVKDDNIVSDSGATIKEVQHRINRGEIRIGCESHDGDKHDDLRNLFVKIIDELFFSNYGEFLKVEKKLYLCTQVLLKNLQDDISEYFEAILTVVRHHIKNYFKNTSAHNQQELEKIAGLNMSLSVNKDGNLLFNNKNLHRYLAFSKFELDIDLKQDYSTFEKYSIISDIERVYIDLAIEISKVEEDIDKYVHSALHRFPLKYYRDVSDFAVMFQSNAMTILEDNLHLHLYNKYIEEKEKLNSNFRIDIRLIDLLLQDMLTILNHSIDYNVHALFIELNKHLNGDLKSLIGLLLYLFDLEKIRNHAIIKSIEEKNENLGENKILSNAYDLFMIEKNDINIAEIKFKIFVKNIFDFNVDDKKVRTLEKKIYDIYQNKHLIQTLNLIAYQILIKRVVHDYVDFVELLKRASFKYQPLFNKVIGIFHKRRDNHILTIPRKKYDKLVEDYIKIKDNSNFNFNILGANRNISNSLLRLKRQINKIKIMIKILTGLNEGMTTLKDVSKLTPGEKEHNKKAIIFYAHLIRDFKDDWFY
;
A
#
# COMPACT_ATOMS: atom_id res chain seq x y z
N MET A 1 -0.16 -6.95 -47.95
CA MET A 1 -1.46 -6.47 -47.44
C MET A 1 -2.06 -7.58 -46.59
N LYS A 2 -2.40 -7.26 -45.34
CA LYS A 2 -1.84 -7.98 -44.17
C LYS A 2 -2.85 -8.92 -43.49
N ILE A 3 -2.30 -10.01 -42.92
CA ILE A 3 -2.86 -11.04 -42.02
C ILE A 3 -3.94 -10.52 -41.04
N TYR A 4 -3.88 -9.24 -40.66
CA TYR A 4 -4.89 -8.55 -39.86
C TYR A 4 -6.32 -8.60 -40.42
N VAL A 5 -6.53 -8.60 -41.74
CA VAL A 5 -7.89 -8.71 -42.32
C VAL A 5 -8.47 -10.11 -42.13
N TYR A 6 -7.63 -11.14 -42.17
CA TYR A 6 -8.03 -12.53 -41.94
C TYR A 6 -8.36 -12.77 -40.46
N VAL A 7 -7.57 -12.19 -39.56
CA VAL A 7 -7.80 -12.23 -38.11
C VAL A 7 -9.09 -11.48 -37.74
N PHE A 8 -9.34 -10.29 -38.32
CA PHE A 8 -10.60 -9.57 -38.10
C PHE A 8 -11.82 -10.31 -38.67
N TYR A 9 -11.67 -10.99 -39.80
CA TYR A 9 -12.75 -11.81 -40.37
C TYR A 9 -13.10 -12.98 -39.46
N TYR A 10 -12.10 -13.68 -38.91
CA TYR A 10 -12.31 -14.79 -37.98
C TYR A 10 -12.81 -14.36 -36.60
N ILE A 11 -12.33 -13.23 -36.06
CA ILE A 11 -12.86 -12.65 -34.81
C ILE A 11 -14.31 -12.22 -35.01
N LYS A 12 -14.67 -11.63 -36.16
CA LYS A 12 -16.05 -11.26 -36.47
C LYS A 12 -16.95 -12.48 -36.65
N LEU A 13 -16.43 -13.58 -37.22
CA LEU A 13 -17.13 -14.87 -37.31
C LEU A 13 -17.32 -15.51 -35.93
N PHE A 14 -16.33 -15.40 -35.04
CA PHE A 14 -16.43 -15.89 -33.65
C PHE A 14 -17.38 -15.05 -32.81
N VAL A 15 -17.36 -13.73 -32.96
CA VAL A 15 -18.28 -12.80 -32.27
C VAL A 15 -19.70 -12.97 -32.81
N ASN A 16 -19.90 -13.16 -34.12
CA ASN A 16 -21.24 -13.43 -34.67
C ASN A 16 -21.75 -14.83 -34.28
N ASN A 17 -20.90 -15.86 -34.23
CA ASN A 17 -21.33 -17.18 -33.77
C ASN A 17 -21.59 -17.21 -32.26
N ALA A 18 -20.79 -16.50 -31.45
CA ALA A 18 -21.05 -16.36 -30.01
C ALA A 18 -22.30 -15.51 -29.74
N ALA A 19 -22.51 -14.42 -30.49
CA ALA A 19 -23.70 -13.59 -30.40
C ALA A 19 -24.96 -14.35 -30.88
N ASN A 20 -24.88 -15.16 -31.93
CA ASN A 20 -25.98 -16.01 -32.38
C ASN A 20 -26.27 -17.16 -31.40
N VAL A 21 -25.26 -17.75 -30.75
CA VAL A 21 -25.48 -18.76 -29.68
C VAL A 21 -26.08 -18.12 -28.42
N ILE A 22 -25.76 -16.86 -28.14
CA ILE A 22 -26.36 -16.09 -27.04
C ILE A 22 -27.79 -15.60 -27.40
N TYR A 23 -28.05 -15.25 -28.66
CA TYR A 23 -29.39 -14.81 -29.13
C TYR A 23 -30.34 -15.98 -29.41
N GLU A 24 -29.85 -17.14 -29.88
CA GLU A 24 -30.64 -18.37 -30.05
C GLU A 24 -30.76 -19.16 -28.73
N GLY A 25 -29.91 -18.88 -27.74
CA GLY A 25 -29.97 -19.44 -26.39
C GLY A 25 -30.99 -18.79 -25.44
N ILE A 26 -31.69 -17.74 -25.86
CA ILE A 26 -32.78 -17.12 -25.09
C ILE A 26 -34.00 -16.91 -25.99
N ASN A 27 -34.66 -18.02 -26.34
CA ASN A 27 -36.08 -17.98 -26.69
C ASN A 27 -36.83 -18.91 -25.72
N PRO A 28 -37.56 -18.37 -24.72
CA PRO A 28 -38.30 -19.18 -23.75
C PRO A 28 -39.49 -19.94 -24.38
N TYR A 29 -39.71 -19.86 -25.70
CA TYR A 29 -40.85 -20.45 -26.40
C TYR A 29 -40.52 -21.53 -27.44
N LEU A 30 -39.27 -22.00 -27.55
CA LEU A 30 -38.91 -22.99 -28.58
C LEU A 30 -39.31 -24.44 -28.27
N ASP A 31 -39.75 -24.78 -27.04
CA ASP A 31 -40.17 -26.15 -26.69
C ASP A 31 -41.67 -26.35 -26.40
N ILE A 32 -42.48 -25.29 -26.49
CA ILE A 32 -43.91 -25.39 -26.13
C ILE A 32 -44.78 -26.00 -27.24
N LYS A 33 -44.25 -26.18 -28.46
CA LYS A 33 -45.03 -26.76 -29.59
C LYS A 33 -45.07 -28.29 -29.65
N LYS A 34 -44.42 -29.02 -28.73
CA LYS A 34 -44.35 -30.50 -28.76
C LYS A 34 -45.29 -31.23 -27.82
N TYR A 35 -46.06 -30.53 -26.99
CA TYR A 35 -47.01 -31.15 -26.07
C TYR A 35 -48.43 -30.86 -26.53
N SER A 36 -49.10 -31.86 -27.12
CA SER A 36 -50.54 -31.81 -27.30
C SER A 36 -51.21 -31.73 -25.92
N GLU A 37 -52.38 -31.06 -25.85
CA GLU A 37 -53.16 -30.91 -24.60
C GLU A 37 -53.48 -32.25 -23.90
N GLU A 38 -53.44 -33.35 -24.65
CA GLU A 38 -53.62 -34.71 -24.13
C GLU A 38 -52.39 -35.23 -23.36
N ALA A 39 -51.17 -34.82 -23.73
CA ALA A 39 -49.95 -35.18 -23.01
C ALA A 39 -49.85 -34.47 -21.64
N LEU A 40 -50.40 -33.25 -21.53
CA LEU A 40 -50.41 -32.46 -20.30
C LEU A 40 -51.36 -32.98 -19.22
N LYS A 41 -52.40 -33.76 -19.60
CA LYS A 41 -53.34 -34.37 -18.65
C LYS A 41 -52.81 -35.62 -17.94
N GLN A 42 -51.73 -36.23 -18.45
CA GLN A 42 -51.13 -37.44 -17.84
C GLN A 42 -49.90 -37.17 -16.98
N ILE A 43 -49.38 -35.94 -16.94
CA ILE A 43 -48.27 -35.57 -16.05
C ILE A 43 -48.84 -35.29 -14.66
N GLN A 44 -49.20 -36.36 -13.93
CA GLN A 44 -49.13 -36.30 -12.48
C GLN A 44 -47.66 -36.04 -12.12
N TRP A 45 -47.42 -34.94 -11.40
CA TRP A 45 -46.10 -34.56 -10.92
C TRP A 45 -45.58 -35.63 -9.94
N ASN A 46 -44.98 -36.70 -10.46
CA ASN A 46 -44.09 -37.55 -9.67
C ASN A 46 -42.81 -36.76 -9.42
N ARG A 47 -42.79 -36.02 -8.31
CA ARG A 47 -41.58 -35.44 -7.72
C ARG A 47 -40.70 -36.59 -7.21
N ASN A 48 -39.98 -37.24 -8.11
CA ASN A 48 -38.76 -37.94 -7.73
C ASN A 48 -37.67 -36.88 -7.57
N LEU A 49 -37.70 -36.17 -6.43
CA LEU A 49 -36.49 -35.55 -5.89
C LEU A 49 -35.45 -36.66 -5.83
N CYS A 50 -34.32 -36.48 -6.51
CA CYS A 50 -33.27 -37.47 -6.55
C CYS A 50 -32.74 -37.68 -5.11
N ASP A 51 -33.13 -38.79 -4.48
CA ASP A 51 -32.71 -39.23 -3.13
C ASP A 51 -31.20 -39.46 -2.98
N HIS A 52 -30.40 -39.17 -4.02
CA HIS A 52 -28.97 -39.46 -4.07
C HIS A 52 -28.08 -38.34 -3.49
N TRP A 53 -28.66 -37.26 -2.95
CA TRP A 53 -27.94 -36.19 -2.23
C TRP A 53 -28.25 -36.16 -0.74
N TYR A 54 -28.56 -37.31 -0.13
CA TYR A 54 -28.56 -37.47 1.32
C TYR A 54 -27.12 -37.46 1.86
N VAL A 55 -26.44 -36.32 1.75
CA VAL A 55 -25.29 -36.04 2.62
C VAL A 55 -25.87 -36.02 4.04
N LYS A 56 -25.33 -36.85 4.95
CA LYS A 56 -25.67 -36.79 6.38
C LYS A 56 -25.51 -35.34 6.83
N ASP A 57 -26.64 -34.69 7.10
CA ASP A 57 -26.68 -33.30 7.48
C ASP A 57 -26.02 -33.15 8.86
N ASP A 58 -25.30 -32.06 9.09
CA ASP A 58 -24.71 -31.81 10.40
C ASP A 58 -25.86 -31.60 11.40
N ASN A 59 -25.76 -32.24 12.57
CA ASN A 59 -26.76 -32.14 13.65
C ASN A 59 -26.74 -30.76 14.35
N ILE A 60 -26.62 -29.66 13.60
CA ILE A 60 -26.67 -28.28 14.08
C ILE A 60 -28.14 -27.90 14.26
N VAL A 61 -28.50 -27.61 15.50
CA VAL A 61 -29.86 -27.30 15.94
C VAL A 61 -29.82 -25.98 16.71
N SER A 62 -30.80 -25.12 16.48
CA SER A 62 -30.95 -23.85 17.18
C SER A 62 -31.36 -24.09 18.64
N ASP A 63 -31.30 -23.06 19.48
CA ASP A 63 -31.75 -23.19 20.87
C ASP A 63 -33.26 -23.50 20.94
N SER A 64 -34.04 -23.05 19.95
CA SER A 64 -35.45 -23.40 19.78
C SER A 64 -35.70 -24.81 19.20
N GLY A 65 -34.66 -25.61 18.95
CA GLY A 65 -34.79 -26.98 18.43
C GLY A 65 -34.94 -27.11 16.91
N ALA A 66 -34.77 -26.02 16.13
CA ALA A 66 -34.90 -26.05 14.67
C ALA A 66 -33.55 -26.38 14.01
N THR A 67 -33.54 -27.21 12.96
CA THR A 67 -32.29 -27.51 12.24
C THR A 67 -31.81 -26.30 11.43
N ILE A 68 -30.50 -26.16 11.21
CA ILE A 68 -29.96 -25.06 10.38
C ILE A 68 -30.53 -25.02 8.95
N LYS A 69 -30.88 -26.19 8.41
CA LYS A 69 -31.57 -26.31 7.13
C LYS A 69 -33.01 -25.81 7.20
N GLU A 70 -33.75 -26.13 8.25
CA GLU A 70 -35.09 -25.57 8.48
C GLU A 70 -35.03 -24.05 8.59
N VAL A 71 -34.11 -23.50 9.37
CA VAL A 71 -33.93 -22.04 9.49
C VAL A 71 -33.65 -21.41 8.14
N GLN A 72 -32.75 -21.99 7.33
CA GLN A 72 -32.52 -21.51 5.97
C GLN A 72 -33.76 -21.59 5.07
N HIS A 73 -34.57 -22.65 5.18
CA HIS A 73 -35.85 -22.73 4.47
C HIS A 73 -36.88 -21.70 4.93
N ARG A 74 -36.85 -21.28 6.21
CA ARG A 74 -37.68 -20.18 6.72
C ARG A 74 -37.23 -18.83 6.15
N ILE A 75 -35.92 -18.59 6.06
CA ILE A 75 -35.33 -17.41 5.40
C ILE A 75 -35.77 -17.35 3.93
N ASN A 76 -35.56 -18.42 3.16
CA ASN A 76 -35.93 -18.46 1.74
C ASN A 76 -37.43 -18.28 1.47
N ARG A 77 -38.29 -18.51 2.47
CA ARG A 77 -39.74 -18.29 2.41
C ARG A 77 -40.17 -16.92 2.95
N GLY A 78 -39.22 -16.09 3.40
CA GLY A 78 -39.47 -14.77 3.99
C GLY A 78 -40.08 -14.81 5.41
N GLU A 79 -40.06 -15.98 6.07
CA GLU A 79 -40.57 -16.15 7.44
C GLU A 79 -39.61 -15.56 8.48
N ILE A 80 -38.31 -15.55 8.16
CA ILE A 80 -37.27 -14.85 8.94
C ILE A 80 -36.80 -13.69 8.08
N ARG A 81 -37.07 -12.46 8.53
CA ARG A 81 -36.69 -11.25 7.83
C ARG A 81 -35.25 -10.86 8.15
N ILE A 82 -34.46 -10.63 7.12
CA ILE A 82 -33.07 -10.19 7.25
C ILE A 82 -32.95 -8.73 6.77
N GLY A 83 -33.56 -7.79 7.50
CA GLY A 83 -33.49 -6.35 7.19
C GLY A 83 -34.71 -5.54 7.65
N CYS A 84 -34.60 -4.20 7.61
CA CYS A 84 -35.62 -3.28 8.14
C CYS A 84 -36.59 -2.69 7.10
N GLU A 85 -36.35 -2.82 5.80
CA GLU A 85 -37.17 -2.16 4.76
C GLU A 85 -37.93 -3.19 3.93
N SER A 86 -39.24 -3.28 4.15
CA SER A 86 -40.16 -4.06 3.31
C SER A 86 -40.58 -3.21 2.11
N HIS A 87 -40.02 -3.48 0.94
CA HIS A 87 -40.58 -3.00 -0.33
C HIS A 87 -41.00 -4.23 -1.15
N ASP A 88 -42.23 -4.19 -1.66
CA ASP A 88 -42.80 -5.26 -2.47
C ASP A 88 -41.97 -5.46 -3.76
N GLY A 89 -41.47 -6.67 -3.96
CA GLY A 89 -41.04 -7.15 -5.28
C GLY A 89 -39.59 -7.65 -5.45
N ASP A 90 -38.67 -7.46 -4.50
CA ASP A 90 -37.25 -7.82 -4.73
C ASP A 90 -36.55 -8.55 -3.56
N LYS A 91 -35.93 -9.70 -3.89
CA LYS A 91 -34.55 -10.17 -3.59
C LYS A 91 -33.86 -9.87 -2.24
N HIS A 92 -34.57 -9.51 -1.17
CA HIS A 92 -33.94 -9.04 0.06
C HIS A 92 -33.79 -10.06 1.20
N ASP A 93 -34.30 -11.29 1.05
CA ASP A 93 -33.99 -12.41 1.95
C ASP A 93 -32.84 -13.28 1.41
N ASP A 94 -31.91 -12.70 0.65
CA ASP A 94 -30.73 -13.40 0.12
C ASP A 94 -29.53 -13.27 1.09
N LEU A 95 -29.10 -14.41 1.62
CA LEU A 95 -27.93 -14.55 2.49
C LEU A 95 -26.62 -14.03 1.84
N ARG A 96 -26.55 -14.01 0.50
CA ARG A 96 -25.40 -13.50 -0.26
C ARG A 96 -25.34 -11.97 -0.22
N ASN A 97 -26.49 -11.31 -0.34
CA ASN A 97 -26.58 -9.85 -0.16
C ASN A 97 -26.32 -9.46 1.30
N LEU A 98 -26.81 -10.28 2.25
CA LEU A 98 -26.50 -10.11 3.66
C LEU A 98 -24.99 -10.20 3.92
N PHE A 99 -24.28 -11.15 3.30
CA PHE A 99 -22.83 -11.28 3.46
C PHE A 99 -22.10 -9.97 3.16
N VAL A 100 -22.45 -9.31 2.05
CA VAL A 100 -21.86 -8.01 1.67
C VAL A 100 -22.09 -6.96 2.76
N LYS A 101 -23.31 -6.86 3.30
CA LYS A 101 -23.65 -5.93 4.38
C LYS A 101 -22.89 -6.24 5.67
N ILE A 102 -22.80 -7.51 6.04
CA ILE A 102 -22.07 -7.96 7.24
C ILE A 102 -20.58 -7.61 7.13
N ILE A 103 -19.96 -7.85 5.97
CA ILE A 103 -18.56 -7.46 5.75
C ILE A 103 -18.42 -5.94 5.87
N ASP A 104 -19.30 -5.16 5.26
CA ASP A 104 -19.23 -3.70 5.34
C ASP A 104 -19.36 -3.16 6.77
N GLU A 105 -20.32 -3.68 7.54
CA GLU A 105 -20.58 -3.26 8.92
C GLU A 105 -19.52 -3.75 9.90
N LEU A 106 -19.15 -5.03 9.85
CA LEU A 106 -18.21 -5.61 10.82
C LEU A 106 -16.77 -5.21 10.52
N PHE A 107 -16.38 -5.13 9.25
CA PHE A 107 -14.98 -4.93 8.89
C PHE A 107 -14.72 -3.44 8.65
N PHE A 108 -15.63 -2.71 8.01
CA PHE A 108 -15.31 -1.37 7.49
C PHE A 108 -16.03 -0.21 8.21
N SER A 109 -16.89 -0.45 9.20
CA SER A 109 -17.60 0.62 9.93
C SER A 109 -16.68 1.73 10.47
N ASN A 110 -15.51 1.37 11.00
CA ASN A 110 -14.51 2.31 11.54
C ASN A 110 -13.29 2.52 10.62
N TYR A 111 -13.45 2.25 9.32
CA TYR A 111 -12.36 2.26 8.34
C TYR A 111 -11.48 3.52 8.39
N GLY A 112 -12.10 4.71 8.46
CA GLY A 112 -11.38 5.98 8.51
C GLY A 112 -10.50 6.15 9.74
N GLU A 113 -10.91 5.65 10.90
CA GLU A 113 -10.11 5.70 12.13
C GLU A 113 -8.92 4.74 12.06
N PHE A 114 -9.12 3.54 11.52
CA PHE A 114 -8.02 2.60 11.28
C PHE A 114 -6.96 3.19 10.35
N LEU A 115 -7.38 3.86 9.28
CA LEU A 115 -6.46 4.50 8.33
C LEU A 115 -5.70 5.67 8.97
N LYS A 116 -6.34 6.50 9.80
CA LYS A 116 -5.66 7.60 10.53
C LYS A 116 -4.57 7.06 11.45
N VAL A 117 -4.87 6.00 12.18
CA VAL A 117 -3.93 5.34 13.09
C VAL A 117 -2.73 4.78 12.32
N GLU A 118 -2.95 4.16 11.17
CA GLU A 118 -1.87 3.67 10.30
C GLU A 118 -1.00 4.81 9.75
N LYS A 119 -1.61 5.89 9.23
CA LYS A 119 -0.88 7.07 8.75
C LYS A 119 0.01 7.68 9.84
N LYS A 120 -0.48 7.71 11.09
CA LYS A 120 0.28 8.19 12.23
C LYS A 120 1.52 7.33 12.49
N LEU A 121 1.43 6.00 12.41
CA LEU A 121 2.59 5.11 12.52
C LEU A 121 3.67 5.49 11.50
N TYR A 122 3.28 5.63 10.24
CA TYR A 122 4.20 5.97 9.16
C TYR A 122 4.89 7.31 9.35
N LEU A 123 4.13 8.33 9.78
CA LEU A 123 4.70 9.63 10.12
C LEU A 123 5.69 9.53 11.28
N CYS A 124 5.36 8.77 12.34
CA CYS A 124 6.26 8.53 13.46
C CYS A 124 7.55 7.82 13.03
N THR A 125 7.45 6.78 12.20
CA THR A 125 8.62 6.07 11.65
C THR A 125 9.48 7.02 10.80
N GLN A 126 8.86 7.86 9.97
CA GLN A 126 9.58 8.84 9.16
C GLN A 126 10.32 9.87 10.03
N VAL A 127 9.69 10.36 11.10
CA VAL A 127 10.34 11.27 12.05
C VAL A 127 11.53 10.59 12.74
N LEU A 128 11.38 9.33 13.15
CA LEU A 128 12.47 8.56 13.75
C LEU A 128 13.66 8.40 12.79
N LEU A 129 13.42 8.02 11.53
CA LEU A 129 14.47 7.90 10.52
C LEU A 129 15.15 9.24 10.23
N LYS A 130 14.39 10.34 10.26
CA LYS A 130 14.96 11.68 10.12
C LYS A 130 15.87 12.04 11.29
N ASN A 131 15.44 11.81 12.53
CA ASN A 131 16.26 12.09 13.70
C ASN A 131 17.57 11.29 13.66
N LEU A 132 17.50 9.99 13.32
CA LEU A 132 18.69 9.15 13.17
C LEU A 132 19.61 9.68 12.06
N GLN A 133 19.05 10.24 10.98
CA GLN A 133 19.83 10.86 9.91
C GLN A 133 20.56 12.11 10.40
N ASP A 134 19.88 12.94 11.19
CA ASP A 134 20.45 14.16 11.78
C ASP A 134 21.57 13.77 12.77
N ASP A 135 21.36 12.77 13.62
CA ASP A 135 22.37 12.24 14.56
C ASP A 135 23.62 11.74 13.84
N ILE A 136 23.47 10.93 12.78
CA ILE A 136 24.61 10.43 11.98
C ILE A 136 25.37 11.58 11.32
N SER A 137 24.66 12.63 10.89
CA SER A 137 25.28 13.80 10.29
C SER A 137 26.11 14.56 11.33
N GLU A 138 25.61 14.72 12.56
CA GLU A 138 26.36 15.31 13.67
C GLU A 138 27.61 14.48 14.03
N TYR A 139 27.48 13.14 14.12
CA TYR A 139 28.62 12.26 14.32
C TYR A 139 29.66 12.41 13.20
N PHE A 140 29.22 12.48 11.95
CA PHE A 140 30.12 12.65 10.81
C PHE A 140 30.87 13.98 10.85
N GLU A 141 30.21 15.09 11.19
CA GLU A 141 30.85 16.40 11.33
C GLU A 141 31.87 16.44 12.49
N ALA A 142 31.57 15.77 13.60
CA ALA A 142 32.51 15.61 14.70
C ALA A 142 33.76 14.82 14.26
N ILE A 143 33.57 13.70 13.55
CA ILE A 143 34.66 12.90 12.96
C ILE A 143 35.50 13.76 12.00
N LEU A 144 34.84 14.46 11.07
CA LEU A 144 35.50 15.30 10.07
C LEU A 144 36.32 16.40 10.73
N THR A 145 35.82 17.02 11.80
CA THR A 145 36.53 18.05 12.56
C THR A 145 37.82 17.50 13.19
N VAL A 146 37.74 16.36 13.88
CA VAL A 146 38.91 15.68 14.49
C VAL A 146 39.94 15.32 13.41
N VAL A 147 39.47 14.76 12.31
CA VAL A 147 40.32 14.28 11.22
C VAL A 147 40.98 15.44 10.48
N ARG A 148 40.27 16.55 10.22
CA ARG A 148 40.83 17.79 9.65
C ARG A 148 41.87 18.42 10.58
N HIS A 149 41.59 18.47 11.88
CA HIS A 149 42.54 18.98 12.86
C HIS A 149 43.83 18.16 12.85
N HIS A 150 43.72 16.83 12.83
CA HIS A 150 44.87 15.94 12.71
C HIS A 150 45.68 16.22 11.43
N ILE A 151 45.04 16.35 10.26
CA ILE A 151 45.75 16.69 9.01
C ILE A 151 46.44 18.05 9.10
N LYS A 152 45.81 19.06 9.71
CA LYS A 152 46.39 20.39 9.89
C LYS A 152 47.62 20.38 10.80
N ASN A 153 47.69 19.47 11.77
CA ASN A 153 48.82 19.33 12.68
C ASN A 153 50.04 18.70 12.00
N TYR A 154 49.84 17.70 11.14
CA TYR A 154 50.96 16.98 10.51
C TYR A 154 51.36 17.53 9.14
N PHE A 155 50.43 18.05 8.33
CA PHE A 155 50.71 18.51 6.97
C PHE A 155 50.69 20.04 6.88
N LYS A 156 51.60 20.64 6.10
CA LYS A 156 51.49 22.05 5.70
C LYS A 156 50.38 22.23 4.66
N ASN A 157 50.08 23.50 4.37
CA ASN A 157 49.18 23.84 3.27
C ASN A 157 49.78 23.36 1.94
N THR A 158 48.91 22.97 1.03
CA THR A 158 49.29 22.48 -0.30
C THR A 158 50.00 23.59 -1.08
N SER A 159 51.05 23.27 -1.86
CA SER A 159 51.70 24.25 -2.74
C SER A 159 50.69 24.82 -3.74
N ALA A 160 50.90 26.05 -4.20
CA ALA A 160 49.99 26.68 -5.17
C ALA A 160 49.84 25.85 -6.45
N HIS A 161 50.94 25.23 -6.91
CA HIS A 161 50.93 24.33 -8.07
C HIS A 161 50.08 23.07 -7.81
N ASN A 162 50.32 22.37 -6.69
CA ASN A 162 49.54 21.19 -6.34
C ASN A 162 48.06 21.54 -6.11
N GLN A 163 47.75 22.70 -5.54
CA GLN A 163 46.37 23.16 -5.36
C GLN A 163 45.66 23.33 -6.69
N GLN A 164 46.31 23.96 -7.69
CA GLN A 164 45.75 24.10 -9.04
C GLN A 164 45.52 22.73 -9.72
N GLU A 165 46.44 21.79 -9.57
CA GLU A 165 46.27 20.43 -10.10
C GLU A 165 45.14 19.67 -9.40
N LEU A 166 45.02 19.82 -8.07
CA LEU A 166 43.95 19.21 -7.28
C LEU A 166 42.59 19.77 -7.67
N GLU A 167 42.44 21.08 -7.87
CA GLU A 167 41.18 21.70 -8.29
C GLU A 167 40.68 21.20 -9.65
N LYS A 168 41.60 20.87 -10.58
CA LYS A 168 41.26 20.27 -11.88
C LYS A 168 40.65 18.87 -11.73
N ILE A 169 41.04 18.12 -10.70
CA ILE A 169 40.62 16.72 -10.50
C ILE A 169 39.64 16.54 -9.33
N ALA A 170 39.52 17.46 -8.39
CA ALA A 170 38.66 17.41 -7.20
C ALA A 170 37.56 18.49 -7.27
N GLY A 171 36.95 18.64 -8.45
CA GLY A 171 35.88 19.59 -8.71
C GLY A 171 34.49 19.13 -8.25
N LEU A 172 33.45 19.87 -8.68
CA LEU A 172 32.03 19.57 -8.40
C LEU A 172 31.56 18.22 -8.97
N ASN A 173 32.23 17.71 -10.02
CA ASN A 173 31.87 16.46 -10.69
C ASN A 173 32.61 15.24 -10.15
N MET A 174 33.34 15.36 -9.03
CA MET A 174 33.98 14.21 -8.40
C MET A 174 32.96 13.42 -7.59
N SER A 175 32.95 12.10 -7.75
CA SER A 175 32.13 11.17 -6.99
C SER A 175 33.00 10.14 -6.27
N LEU A 176 32.74 9.92 -4.98
CA LEU A 176 33.39 8.92 -4.14
C LEU A 176 32.42 7.76 -3.87
N SER A 177 32.91 6.53 -4.01
CA SER A 177 32.11 5.34 -3.71
C SER A 177 32.98 4.18 -3.24
N VAL A 178 32.36 3.18 -2.61
CA VAL A 178 33.03 1.94 -2.23
C VAL A 178 32.43 0.80 -3.03
N ASN A 179 33.27 0.02 -3.71
CA ASN A 179 32.82 -1.12 -4.51
C ASN A 179 32.43 -2.33 -3.64
N LYS A 180 31.95 -3.42 -4.27
CA LYS A 180 31.57 -4.65 -3.57
C LYS A 180 32.72 -5.29 -2.79
N ASP A 181 33.96 -5.13 -3.27
CA ASP A 181 35.17 -5.65 -2.63
C ASP A 181 35.67 -4.74 -1.50
N GLY A 182 34.98 -3.62 -1.22
CA GLY A 182 35.37 -2.68 -0.17
C GLY A 182 36.45 -1.67 -0.60
N ASN A 183 36.76 -1.57 -1.90
CA ASN A 183 37.74 -0.64 -2.45
C ASN A 183 37.13 0.74 -2.71
N LEU A 184 37.87 1.79 -2.35
CA LEU A 184 37.49 3.18 -2.62
C LEU A 184 37.69 3.53 -4.10
N LEU A 185 36.67 4.10 -4.72
CA LEU A 185 36.65 4.50 -6.13
C LEU A 185 36.41 6.01 -6.26
N PHE A 186 37.07 6.60 -7.24
CA PHE A 186 37.02 8.00 -7.64
C PHE A 186 36.52 8.07 -9.08
N ASN A 187 35.33 8.63 -9.31
CA ASN A 187 34.63 8.60 -10.61
C ASN A 187 34.62 7.20 -11.22
N ASN A 188 34.28 6.18 -10.41
CA ASN A 188 34.26 4.77 -10.76
C ASN A 188 35.64 4.18 -11.19
N LYS A 189 36.75 4.84 -10.84
CA LYS A 189 38.11 4.36 -11.09
C LYS A 189 38.86 4.16 -9.79
N ASN A 190 39.84 3.26 -9.78
CA ASN A 190 40.79 3.18 -8.66
C ASN A 190 41.70 4.43 -8.64
N LEU A 191 42.30 4.70 -7.47
CA LEU A 191 43.10 5.91 -7.26
C LEU A 191 44.24 6.05 -8.29
N HIS A 192 44.96 4.97 -8.59
CA HIS A 192 46.09 5.04 -9.53
C HIS A 192 45.68 5.45 -10.93
N ARG A 193 44.58 4.90 -11.47
CA ARG A 193 44.05 5.31 -12.78
C ARG A 193 43.46 6.71 -12.72
N TYR A 194 42.88 7.10 -11.59
CA TYR A 194 42.35 8.44 -11.40
C TYR A 194 43.45 9.51 -11.45
N LEU A 195 44.60 9.24 -10.82
CA LEU A 195 45.72 10.16 -10.71
C LEU A 195 46.77 10.00 -11.83
N ALA A 196 46.58 9.10 -12.81
CA ALA A 196 47.60 8.73 -13.79
C ALA A 196 48.21 9.92 -14.55
N PHE A 197 47.41 10.95 -14.84
CA PHE A 197 47.83 12.14 -15.60
C PHE A 197 48.08 13.39 -14.74
N SER A 198 48.02 13.25 -13.41
CA SER A 198 48.27 14.37 -12.48
C SER A 198 49.76 14.74 -12.44
N LYS A 199 50.05 16.04 -12.41
CA LYS A 199 51.41 16.58 -12.38
C LYS A 199 51.74 17.23 -11.04
N PHE A 200 51.63 16.48 -9.96
CA PHE A 200 51.96 16.98 -8.62
C PHE A 200 53.47 17.19 -8.42
N GLU A 201 53.81 18.28 -7.73
CA GLU A 201 55.06 18.41 -6.99
C GLU A 201 55.07 17.38 -5.87
N LEU A 202 56.03 16.45 -5.91
CA LEU A 202 56.07 15.26 -5.07
C LEU A 202 56.73 15.50 -3.70
N ASP A 203 56.88 16.75 -3.30
CA ASP A 203 57.36 17.07 -1.96
C ASP A 203 56.20 17.05 -0.96
N ILE A 204 56.35 16.25 0.11
CA ILE A 204 55.33 16.10 1.14
C ILE A 204 55.81 16.90 2.34
N ASP A 205 55.36 18.15 2.39
CA ASP A 205 55.69 19.07 3.46
C ASP A 205 54.97 18.71 4.77
N LEU A 206 55.73 18.11 5.70
CA LEU A 206 55.27 17.83 7.05
C LEU A 206 55.63 18.98 8.00
N LYS A 207 54.74 19.29 8.95
CA LYS A 207 55.01 20.21 10.06
C LYS A 207 55.75 19.54 11.21
N GLN A 208 55.51 18.24 11.38
CA GLN A 208 56.09 17.38 12.40
C GLN A 208 56.07 15.93 11.92
N ASP A 209 56.83 15.05 12.57
CA ASP A 209 56.91 13.63 12.20
C ASP A 209 55.54 12.96 12.25
N TYR A 210 55.09 12.40 11.12
CA TYR A 210 53.78 11.77 11.02
C TYR A 210 53.64 10.55 11.94
N SER A 211 52.73 10.61 12.92
CA SER A 211 52.46 9.52 13.86
C SER A 211 51.45 8.53 13.26
N THR A 212 51.93 7.39 12.78
CA THR A 212 51.08 6.32 12.23
C THR A 212 50.26 5.64 13.34
N PHE A 213 50.79 5.58 14.57
CA PHE A 213 50.13 5.00 15.74
C PHE A 213 48.89 5.81 16.16
N GLU A 214 49.03 7.13 16.32
CA GLU A 214 47.88 8.00 16.64
C GLU A 214 46.81 7.92 15.55
N LYS A 215 47.21 7.73 14.30
CA LYS A 215 46.27 7.55 13.19
C LYS A 215 45.52 6.22 13.23
N TYR A 216 46.19 5.12 13.59
CA TYR A 216 45.52 3.84 13.80
C TYR A 216 44.49 3.92 14.93
N SER A 217 44.79 4.67 16.01
CA SER A 217 43.80 4.94 17.07
C SER A 217 42.59 5.68 16.54
N ILE A 218 42.78 6.77 15.79
CA ILE A 218 41.67 7.54 15.19
C ILE A 218 40.82 6.67 14.26
N ILE A 219 41.46 5.85 13.41
CA ILE A 219 40.75 4.94 12.50
C ILE A 219 39.92 3.93 13.31
N SER A 220 40.53 3.31 14.33
CA SER A 220 39.86 2.36 15.23
C SER A 220 38.64 2.96 15.94
N ASP A 221 38.76 4.20 16.43
CA ASP A 221 37.65 4.90 17.09
C ASP A 221 36.49 5.18 16.12
N ILE A 222 36.80 5.61 14.89
CA ILE A 222 35.80 5.85 13.84
C ILE A 222 35.16 4.53 13.38
N GLU A 223 35.95 3.46 13.25
CA GLU A 223 35.46 2.12 12.91
C GLU A 223 34.47 1.59 13.95
N ARG A 224 34.72 1.80 15.24
CA ARG A 224 33.78 1.44 16.31
C ARG A 224 32.44 2.15 16.14
N VAL A 225 32.47 3.48 15.96
CA VAL A 225 31.24 4.28 15.73
C VAL A 225 30.50 3.79 14.48
N TYR A 226 31.22 3.52 13.39
CA TYR A 226 30.63 2.99 12.17
C TYR A 226 29.94 1.64 12.39
N ILE A 227 30.57 0.71 13.11
CA ILE A 227 30.01 -0.61 13.41
C ILE A 227 28.75 -0.47 14.26
N ASP A 228 28.79 0.32 15.32
CA ASP A 228 27.65 0.55 16.21
C ASP A 228 26.44 1.10 15.44
N LEU A 229 26.67 2.15 14.63
CA LEU A 229 25.64 2.74 13.77
C LEU A 229 25.12 1.75 12.72
N ALA A 230 26.01 0.96 12.09
CA ALA A 230 25.60 -0.02 11.09
C ALA A 230 24.72 -1.13 11.68
N ILE A 231 25.01 -1.57 12.92
CA ILE A 231 24.18 -2.51 13.67
C ILE A 231 22.82 -1.89 13.98
N GLU A 232 22.79 -0.65 14.47
CA GLU A 232 21.56 0.07 14.80
C GLU A 232 20.66 0.25 13.56
N ILE A 233 21.21 0.72 12.44
CA ILE A 233 20.45 0.88 11.18
C ILE A 233 19.91 -0.46 10.70
N SER A 234 20.72 -1.52 10.76
CA SER A 234 20.29 -2.85 10.32
C SER A 234 19.12 -3.36 11.16
N LYS A 235 19.14 -3.12 12.49
CA LYS A 235 18.01 -3.43 13.38
C LYS A 235 16.76 -2.62 13.03
N VAL A 236 16.90 -1.32 12.77
CA VAL A 236 15.79 -0.45 12.37
C VAL A 236 15.19 -0.90 11.04
N GLU A 237 16.02 -1.25 10.05
CA GLU A 237 15.56 -1.77 8.76
C GLU A 237 14.79 -3.09 8.93
N GLU A 238 15.33 -4.02 9.73
CA GLU A 238 14.66 -5.28 10.04
C GLU A 238 13.31 -5.05 10.76
N ASP A 239 13.26 -4.13 11.72
CA ASP A 239 12.02 -3.80 12.45
C ASP A 239 10.97 -3.13 11.56
N ILE A 240 11.40 -2.28 10.61
CA ILE A 240 10.51 -1.70 9.61
C ILE A 240 9.97 -2.78 8.68
N ASP A 241 10.84 -3.60 8.12
CA ASP A 241 10.48 -4.68 7.20
C ASP A 241 9.55 -5.70 7.85
N LYS A 242 9.79 -6.03 9.12
CA LYS A 242 8.98 -7.01 9.83
C LYS A 242 7.69 -6.42 10.41
N TYR A 243 7.75 -5.30 11.12
CA TYR A 243 6.62 -4.85 11.95
C TYR A 243 5.84 -3.67 11.35
N VAL A 244 6.52 -2.69 10.75
CA VAL A 244 5.83 -1.56 10.09
C VAL A 244 5.11 -2.04 8.84
N HIS A 245 5.74 -2.90 8.04
CA HIS A 245 5.05 -3.51 6.89
C HIS A 245 3.95 -4.47 7.33
N SER A 246 4.15 -5.30 8.36
CA SER A 246 3.06 -6.15 8.87
C SER A 246 1.88 -5.34 9.39
N ALA A 247 2.11 -4.14 9.93
CA ALA A 247 1.04 -3.24 10.37
C ALA A 247 0.12 -2.78 9.22
N LEU A 248 0.60 -2.81 7.98
CA LEU A 248 -0.21 -2.61 6.77
C LEU A 248 -1.16 -3.79 6.53
N HIS A 249 -0.76 -5.00 6.87
CA HIS A 249 -1.59 -6.17 6.62
C HIS A 249 -2.57 -6.44 7.76
N ARG A 250 -2.88 -5.45 8.61
CA ARG A 250 -3.84 -5.60 9.71
C ARG A 250 -5.28 -5.61 9.25
N PHE A 251 -6.12 -6.38 9.94
CA PHE A 251 -7.56 -6.30 9.85
C PHE A 251 -8.04 -4.91 10.30
N PRO A 252 -8.97 -4.26 9.58
CA PRO A 252 -9.56 -4.64 8.28
C PRO A 252 -8.81 -4.05 7.06
N LEU A 253 -7.75 -3.26 7.25
CA LEU A 253 -7.09 -2.50 6.17
C LEU A 253 -6.40 -3.36 5.13
N LYS A 254 -6.02 -4.60 5.49
CA LYS A 254 -5.30 -5.54 4.64
C LYS A 254 -5.98 -5.85 3.32
N TYR A 255 -7.30 -5.72 3.24
CA TYR A 255 -8.06 -6.06 2.03
C TYR A 255 -7.77 -5.10 0.87
N TYR A 256 -7.22 -3.91 1.13
CA TYR A 256 -6.63 -3.06 0.09
C TYR A 256 -5.35 -3.63 -0.55
N ARG A 257 -4.68 -4.56 0.15
CA ARG A 257 -3.27 -4.95 -0.10
C ARG A 257 -3.11 -6.41 -0.49
N ASP A 258 -3.97 -7.27 0.03
CA ASP A 258 -3.90 -8.71 -0.19
C ASP A 258 -4.73 -9.16 -1.41
N VAL A 259 -5.23 -8.20 -2.20
CA VAL A 259 -5.99 -8.44 -3.44
C VAL A 259 -5.05 -8.51 -4.65
N SER A 260 -5.47 -9.21 -5.70
CA SER A 260 -4.70 -9.34 -6.94
C SER A 260 -4.37 -7.99 -7.58
N ASP A 261 -3.10 -7.79 -7.92
CA ASP A 261 -2.57 -6.59 -8.61
C ASP A 261 -3.39 -6.21 -9.85
N PHE A 262 -3.92 -7.19 -10.59
CA PHE A 262 -4.72 -6.93 -11.79
C PHE A 262 -6.06 -6.25 -11.47
N ALA A 263 -6.76 -6.71 -10.43
CA ALA A 263 -8.01 -6.11 -10.00
C ALA A 263 -7.80 -4.70 -9.44
N VAL A 264 -6.69 -4.51 -8.71
CA VAL A 264 -6.26 -3.20 -8.20
C VAL A 264 -5.98 -2.23 -9.35
N MET A 265 -5.25 -2.67 -10.38
CA MET A 265 -4.85 -1.81 -11.49
C MET A 265 -6.05 -1.20 -12.22
N PHE A 266 -7.09 -1.99 -12.51
CA PHE A 266 -8.26 -1.48 -13.24
C PHE A 266 -9.05 -0.45 -12.42
N GLN A 267 -9.37 -0.77 -11.18
CA GLN A 267 -10.10 0.13 -10.29
C GLN A 267 -9.26 1.36 -9.93
N SER A 268 -7.94 1.19 -9.84
CA SER A 268 -7.03 2.29 -9.64
C SER A 268 -6.96 3.25 -10.81
N ASN A 269 -6.90 2.75 -12.04
CA ASN A 269 -6.89 3.63 -13.20
C ASN A 269 -8.18 4.46 -13.26
N ALA A 270 -9.33 3.85 -12.97
CA ALA A 270 -10.61 4.56 -12.92
C ALA A 270 -10.64 5.65 -11.85
N MET A 271 -10.17 5.34 -10.63
CA MET A 271 -10.05 6.32 -9.54
C MET A 271 -9.06 7.46 -9.87
N THR A 272 -7.92 7.16 -10.50
CA THR A 272 -6.98 8.20 -10.95
C THR A 272 -7.62 9.13 -11.98
N ILE A 273 -8.32 8.57 -12.98
CA ILE A 273 -9.03 9.37 -13.99
C ILE A 273 -10.10 10.25 -13.31
N LEU A 274 -10.86 9.71 -12.36
CA LEU A 274 -11.84 10.47 -11.59
C LEU A 274 -11.18 11.64 -10.84
N GLU A 275 -10.10 11.37 -10.12
CA GLU A 275 -9.37 12.39 -9.37
C GLU A 275 -8.73 13.44 -10.28
N ASP A 276 -8.16 13.06 -11.42
CA ASP A 276 -7.59 13.98 -12.40
C ASP A 276 -8.67 14.91 -12.98
N ASN A 277 -9.85 14.38 -13.29
CA ASN A 277 -10.98 15.19 -13.74
C ASN A 277 -11.47 16.14 -12.65
N LEU A 278 -11.60 15.68 -11.41
CA LEU A 278 -11.95 16.54 -10.27
C LEU A 278 -10.89 17.60 -10.05
N HIS A 279 -9.60 17.25 -10.12
CA HIS A 279 -8.49 18.18 -9.93
C HIS A 279 -8.47 19.26 -11.03
N LEU A 280 -8.62 18.86 -12.29
CA LEU A 280 -8.65 19.77 -13.44
C LEU A 280 -9.86 20.70 -13.38
N HIS A 281 -11.04 20.17 -13.07
CA HIS A 281 -12.29 20.94 -13.10
C HIS A 281 -12.59 21.71 -11.80
N LEU A 282 -11.96 21.37 -10.68
CA LEU A 282 -12.11 22.08 -9.40
C LEU A 282 -10.85 22.84 -8.99
N TYR A 283 -9.72 22.16 -8.83
CA TYR A 283 -8.53 22.74 -8.22
C TYR A 283 -7.72 23.62 -9.18
N ASN A 284 -7.48 23.19 -10.42
CA ASN A 284 -6.73 24.02 -11.38
C ASN A 284 -7.52 25.29 -11.71
N LYS A 285 -8.84 25.17 -11.93
CA LYS A 285 -9.73 26.32 -12.06
C LYS A 285 -9.72 27.24 -10.84
N TYR A 286 -9.61 26.68 -9.63
CA TYR A 286 -9.46 27.46 -8.41
C TYR A 286 -8.24 28.38 -8.50
N ILE A 287 -7.08 27.82 -8.85
CA ILE A 287 -5.81 28.55 -8.93
C ILE A 287 -5.88 29.61 -10.04
N GLU A 288 -6.32 29.24 -11.24
CA GLU A 288 -6.40 30.13 -12.40
C GLU A 288 -7.35 31.32 -12.19
N GLU A 289 -8.45 31.12 -11.47
CA GLU A 289 -9.44 32.18 -11.21
C GLU A 289 -9.24 32.88 -9.87
N LYS A 290 -8.36 32.39 -8.98
CA LYS A 290 -8.00 33.09 -7.73
C LYS A 290 -7.44 34.48 -8.02
N GLU A 291 -6.67 34.61 -9.10
CA GLU A 291 -6.08 35.87 -9.59
C GLU A 291 -7.11 36.78 -10.30
N LYS A 292 -8.25 36.25 -10.72
CA LYS A 292 -9.31 36.99 -11.40
C LYS A 292 -10.39 37.40 -10.38
N LEU A 293 -10.95 38.60 -10.49
CA LEU A 293 -12.03 39.09 -9.61
C LEU A 293 -13.41 38.49 -9.94
N ASN A 294 -13.47 37.25 -10.43
CA ASN A 294 -14.74 36.59 -10.77
C ASN A 294 -15.54 36.27 -9.50
N SER A 295 -16.84 36.58 -9.53
CA SER A 295 -17.76 36.32 -8.41
C SER A 295 -18.22 34.86 -8.34
N ASN A 296 -18.22 34.14 -9.48
CA ASN A 296 -18.72 32.78 -9.62
C ASN A 296 -17.78 31.92 -10.48
N PHE A 297 -17.68 30.64 -10.12
CA PHE A 297 -16.94 29.60 -10.82
C PHE A 297 -17.91 28.70 -11.61
N ARG A 298 -17.53 28.32 -12.83
CA ARG A 298 -18.31 27.39 -13.65
C ARG A 298 -17.59 26.06 -13.82
N ILE A 299 -18.21 24.99 -13.33
CA ILE A 299 -17.67 23.62 -13.36
C ILE A 299 -18.55 22.76 -14.27
N ASP A 300 -17.94 21.89 -15.05
CA ASP A 300 -18.64 20.82 -15.77
C ASP A 300 -18.34 19.50 -15.06
N ILE A 301 -19.39 18.83 -14.58
CA ILE A 301 -19.29 17.56 -13.86
C ILE A 301 -19.77 16.37 -14.70
N ARG A 302 -20.05 16.53 -15.99
CA ARG A 302 -20.67 15.46 -16.80
C ARG A 302 -19.84 14.19 -16.82
N LEU A 303 -18.54 14.32 -17.08
CA LEU A 303 -17.62 13.18 -17.10
C LEU A 303 -17.48 12.55 -15.71
N ILE A 304 -17.45 13.36 -14.66
CA ILE A 304 -17.34 12.89 -13.27
C ILE A 304 -18.60 12.08 -12.88
N ASP A 305 -19.79 12.60 -13.15
CA ASP A 305 -21.07 11.95 -12.80
C ASP A 305 -21.23 10.63 -13.56
N LEU A 306 -20.90 10.61 -14.87
CA LEU A 306 -20.92 9.38 -15.68
C LEU A 306 -19.93 8.33 -15.15
N LEU A 307 -18.68 8.72 -14.89
CA LEU A 307 -17.65 7.82 -14.36
C LEU A 307 -18.08 7.20 -13.02
N LEU A 308 -18.64 7.99 -12.10
CA LEU A 308 -19.11 7.49 -10.80
C LEU A 308 -20.24 6.47 -10.95
N GLN A 309 -21.21 6.71 -11.84
CA GLN A 309 -22.30 5.77 -12.10
C GLN A 309 -21.82 4.47 -12.74
N ASP A 310 -20.89 4.56 -13.70
CA ASP A 310 -20.28 3.39 -14.33
C ASP A 310 -19.50 2.57 -13.29
N MET A 311 -18.70 3.24 -12.45
CA MET A 311 -17.95 2.59 -11.37
C MET A 311 -18.88 1.86 -10.40
N LEU A 312 -19.96 2.49 -9.92
CA LEU A 312 -20.92 1.85 -9.03
C LEU A 312 -21.61 0.65 -9.69
N THR A 313 -22.00 0.77 -10.96
CA THR A 313 -22.67 -0.31 -11.70
C THR A 313 -21.75 -1.52 -11.86
N ILE A 314 -20.49 -1.29 -12.26
CA ILE A 314 -19.47 -2.34 -12.42
C ILE A 314 -19.17 -2.98 -11.06
N LEU A 315 -19.01 -2.20 -10.00
CA LEU A 315 -18.73 -2.70 -8.66
C LEU A 315 -19.87 -3.56 -8.13
N ASN A 316 -21.12 -3.11 -8.25
CA ASN A 316 -22.28 -3.90 -7.84
C ASN A 316 -22.33 -5.24 -8.57
N HIS A 317 -22.24 -5.23 -9.90
CA HIS A 317 -22.26 -6.45 -10.69
C HIS A 317 -21.11 -7.40 -10.34
N SER A 318 -19.90 -6.87 -10.16
CA SER A 318 -18.74 -7.70 -9.84
C SER A 318 -18.80 -8.28 -8.43
N ILE A 319 -19.27 -7.52 -7.44
CA ILE A 319 -19.49 -8.01 -6.07
C ILE A 319 -20.51 -9.15 -6.10
N ASP A 320 -21.66 -8.94 -6.75
CA ASP A 320 -22.72 -9.97 -6.83
C ASP A 320 -22.21 -11.26 -7.47
N TYR A 321 -21.48 -11.14 -8.59
CA TYR A 321 -20.89 -12.28 -9.29
C TYR A 321 -19.87 -13.04 -8.41
N ASN A 322 -18.95 -12.31 -7.77
CA ASN A 322 -17.89 -12.91 -6.95
C ASN A 322 -18.45 -13.57 -5.68
N VAL A 323 -19.42 -12.92 -5.02
CA VAL A 323 -20.11 -13.50 -3.85
C VAL A 323 -20.90 -14.74 -4.26
N HIS A 324 -21.60 -14.69 -5.39
CA HIS A 324 -22.34 -15.84 -5.91
C HIS A 324 -21.42 -17.04 -6.17
N ALA A 325 -20.28 -16.80 -6.83
CA ALA A 325 -19.27 -17.83 -7.10
C ALA A 325 -18.70 -18.42 -5.80
N LEU A 326 -18.35 -17.56 -4.83
CA LEU A 326 -17.87 -17.98 -3.51
C LEU A 326 -18.86 -18.88 -2.79
N PHE A 327 -20.14 -18.51 -2.75
CA PHE A 327 -21.18 -19.29 -2.08
C PHE A 327 -21.47 -20.61 -2.80
N ILE A 328 -21.42 -20.64 -4.14
CA ILE A 328 -21.48 -21.92 -4.88
C ILE A 328 -20.34 -22.84 -4.47
N GLU A 329 -19.13 -22.32 -4.37
CA GLU A 329 -17.95 -23.11 -4.00
C GLU A 329 -18.10 -23.68 -2.59
N LEU A 330 -18.44 -22.83 -1.62
CA LEU A 330 -18.66 -23.22 -0.22
C LEU A 330 -19.81 -24.24 -0.07
N ASN A 331 -20.89 -24.06 -0.83
CA ASN A 331 -22.05 -24.95 -0.77
C ASN A 331 -21.79 -26.37 -1.23
N LYS A 332 -20.83 -26.59 -2.14
CA LYS A 332 -20.41 -27.94 -2.52
C LYS A 332 -19.96 -28.77 -1.32
N HIS A 333 -19.52 -28.10 -0.25
CA HIS A 333 -18.94 -28.73 0.91
C HIS A 333 -19.75 -28.57 2.19
N LEU A 334 -20.36 -27.41 2.40
CA LEU A 334 -21.13 -27.10 3.59
C LEU A 334 -22.64 -27.36 3.41
N ASN A 335 -23.10 -27.47 2.16
CA ASN A 335 -24.48 -27.78 1.81
C ASN A 335 -25.50 -26.79 2.43
N GLY A 336 -25.32 -25.49 2.18
CA GLY A 336 -26.29 -24.45 2.55
C GLY A 336 -25.67 -23.07 2.77
N ASP A 337 -26.22 -22.04 2.10
CA ASP A 337 -25.76 -20.65 2.20
C ASP A 337 -25.64 -20.15 3.66
N LEU A 338 -26.54 -20.58 4.57
CA LEU A 338 -26.48 -20.16 5.97
C LEU A 338 -25.26 -20.74 6.70
N LYS A 339 -24.94 -22.01 6.42
CA LYS A 339 -23.72 -22.66 6.92
C LYS A 339 -22.47 -22.03 6.32
N SER A 340 -22.50 -21.72 5.02
CA SER A 340 -21.42 -21.04 4.33
C SER A 340 -21.15 -19.66 4.93
N LEU A 341 -22.19 -18.88 5.20
CA LEU A 341 -22.07 -17.57 5.85
C LEU A 341 -21.44 -17.69 7.25
N ILE A 342 -22.00 -18.55 8.11
CA ILE A 342 -21.54 -18.70 9.49
C ILE A 342 -20.13 -19.27 9.54
N GLY A 343 -19.88 -20.36 8.82
CA GLY A 343 -18.59 -21.02 8.77
C GLY A 343 -17.49 -20.09 8.24
N LEU A 344 -17.76 -19.35 7.16
CA LEU A 344 -16.76 -18.48 6.54
C LEU A 344 -16.35 -17.36 7.50
N LEU A 345 -17.31 -16.68 8.14
CA LEU A 345 -16.98 -15.59 9.06
C LEU A 345 -16.22 -16.06 10.30
N LEU A 346 -16.57 -17.23 10.86
CA LEU A 346 -15.80 -17.83 11.95
C LEU A 346 -14.37 -18.13 11.52
N TYR A 347 -14.21 -18.78 10.37
CA TYR A 347 -12.90 -19.11 9.80
C TYR A 347 -12.03 -17.87 9.62
N LEU A 348 -12.61 -16.75 9.19
CA LEU A 348 -11.88 -15.50 9.03
C LEU A 348 -11.43 -14.89 10.36
N PHE A 349 -12.31 -14.82 11.36
CA PHE A 349 -11.93 -14.31 12.66
C PHE A 349 -10.80 -15.13 13.29
N ASP A 350 -10.84 -16.45 13.16
CA ASP A 350 -9.80 -17.31 13.74
C ASP A 350 -8.48 -17.21 12.97
N LEU A 351 -8.50 -17.05 11.64
CA LEU A 351 -7.30 -16.69 10.88
C LEU A 351 -6.69 -15.35 11.32
N GLU A 352 -7.50 -14.31 11.50
CA GLU A 352 -7.00 -13.00 11.95
C GLU A 352 -6.38 -13.09 13.34
N LYS A 353 -7.03 -13.79 14.29
CA LYS A 353 -6.51 -13.98 15.64
C LYS A 353 -5.18 -14.72 15.65
N ILE A 354 -5.06 -15.81 14.88
CA ILE A 354 -3.82 -16.59 14.81
C ILE A 354 -2.67 -15.71 14.31
N ARG A 355 -2.90 -14.97 13.23
CA ARG A 355 -1.89 -14.05 12.68
C ARG A 355 -1.52 -12.96 13.68
N ASN A 356 -2.51 -12.27 14.24
CA ASN A 356 -2.30 -11.19 15.18
C ASN A 356 -1.52 -11.67 16.42
N HIS A 357 -1.91 -12.82 16.98
CA HIS A 357 -1.23 -13.43 18.13
C HIS A 357 0.23 -13.79 17.82
N ALA A 358 0.51 -14.35 16.64
CA ALA A 358 1.88 -14.68 16.24
C ALA A 358 2.79 -13.44 16.15
N ILE A 359 2.26 -12.31 15.66
CA ILE A 359 3.02 -11.06 15.57
C ILE A 359 3.25 -10.45 16.96
N ILE A 360 2.22 -10.38 17.80
CA ILE A 360 2.33 -9.91 19.19
C ILE A 360 3.41 -10.70 19.94
N LYS A 361 3.32 -12.03 19.87
CA LYS A 361 4.30 -12.93 20.51
C LYS A 361 5.72 -12.68 19.98
N SER A 362 5.88 -12.49 18.68
CA SER A 362 7.19 -12.17 18.09
C SER A 362 7.75 -10.82 18.55
N ILE A 363 6.91 -9.84 18.89
CA ILE A 363 7.36 -8.55 19.42
C ILE A 363 7.78 -8.73 20.89
N GLU A 364 6.99 -9.45 21.68
CA GLU A 364 7.27 -9.76 23.10
C GLU A 364 8.58 -10.56 23.26
N GLU A 365 8.86 -11.49 22.36
CA GLU A 365 10.11 -12.28 22.38
C GLU A 365 11.36 -11.47 21.98
N LYS A 366 11.20 -10.37 21.23
CA LYS A 366 12.35 -9.60 20.69
C LYS A 366 12.88 -8.57 21.70
N ASN A 367 12.09 -8.12 22.67
CA ASN A 367 12.54 -7.09 23.60
C ASN A 367 11.85 -7.18 24.97
N GLU A 368 12.63 -7.44 26.02
CA GLU A 368 12.15 -7.41 27.41
C GLU A 368 11.69 -5.99 27.82
N ASN A 369 12.27 -4.94 27.22
CA ASN A 369 11.91 -3.53 27.43
C ASN A 369 11.28 -2.90 26.18
N LEU A 370 10.01 -3.21 25.92
CA LEU A 370 9.25 -2.65 24.79
C LEU A 370 9.30 -1.11 24.68
N GLY A 371 9.49 -0.40 25.80
CA GLY A 371 9.56 1.07 25.83
C GLY A 371 10.81 1.70 25.19
N GLU A 372 11.89 0.95 25.00
CA GLU A 372 13.14 1.49 24.43
C GLU A 372 13.11 1.56 22.90
N ASN A 373 12.42 0.62 22.24
CA ASN A 373 12.29 0.60 20.78
C ASN A 373 10.92 1.15 20.36
N LYS A 374 10.92 2.41 19.91
CA LYS A 374 9.70 3.12 19.49
C LYS A 374 8.97 2.45 18.32
N ILE A 375 9.69 1.76 17.41
CA ILE A 375 9.04 1.03 16.31
C ILE A 375 8.27 -0.17 16.87
N LEU A 376 8.92 -0.96 17.74
CA LEU A 376 8.31 -2.14 18.36
C LEU A 376 7.13 -1.76 19.27
N SER A 377 7.27 -0.73 20.12
CA SER A 377 6.18 -0.25 20.97
C SER A 377 4.98 0.21 20.15
N ASN A 378 5.19 1.04 19.13
CA ASN A 378 4.09 1.49 18.27
C ASN A 378 3.43 0.32 17.53
N ALA A 379 4.22 -0.64 17.02
CA ALA A 379 3.67 -1.82 16.37
C ALA A 379 2.85 -2.67 17.36
N TYR A 380 3.37 -2.90 18.57
CA TYR A 380 2.69 -3.65 19.62
C TYR A 380 1.31 -3.06 19.93
N ASP A 381 1.24 -1.74 20.17
CA ASP A 381 -0.01 -1.05 20.46
C ASP A 381 -1.03 -1.23 19.33
N LEU A 382 -0.58 -1.18 18.07
CA LEU A 382 -1.44 -1.38 16.91
C LEU A 382 -1.99 -2.79 16.78
N PHE A 383 -1.17 -3.80 17.10
CA PHE A 383 -1.62 -5.19 17.10
C PHE A 383 -2.52 -5.49 18.30
N MET A 384 -2.33 -4.82 19.44
CA MET A 384 -3.25 -4.89 20.57
C MET A 384 -4.60 -4.24 20.27
N ILE A 385 -4.61 -3.11 19.54
CA ILE A 385 -5.84 -2.51 19.02
C ILE A 385 -6.54 -3.49 18.06
N GLU A 386 -5.81 -4.02 17.06
CA GLU A 386 -6.38 -4.98 16.11
C GLU A 386 -6.97 -6.22 16.80
N LYS A 387 -6.30 -6.74 17.84
CA LYS A 387 -6.80 -7.85 18.66
C LYS A 387 -8.19 -7.54 19.24
N ASN A 388 -8.36 -6.34 19.78
CA ASN A 388 -9.63 -5.89 20.33
C ASN A 388 -10.68 -5.72 19.23
N ASP A 389 -10.31 -5.17 18.08
CA ASP A 389 -11.21 -4.97 16.94
C ASP A 389 -11.74 -6.31 16.40
N ILE A 390 -10.87 -7.31 16.25
CA ILE A 390 -11.25 -8.67 15.83
C ILE A 390 -12.24 -9.27 16.83
N ASN A 391 -11.97 -9.15 18.14
CA ASN A 391 -12.85 -9.66 19.18
C ASN A 391 -14.22 -8.96 19.18
N ILE A 392 -14.25 -7.64 19.02
CA ILE A 392 -15.49 -6.86 18.95
C ILE A 392 -16.31 -7.26 17.72
N ALA A 393 -15.66 -7.42 16.55
CA ALA A 393 -16.33 -7.85 15.33
C ALA A 393 -16.91 -9.27 15.46
N GLU A 394 -16.16 -10.20 16.05
CA GLU A 394 -16.63 -11.55 16.32
C GLU A 394 -17.82 -11.54 17.31
N ILE A 395 -17.75 -10.79 18.41
CA ILE A 395 -18.85 -10.69 19.38
C ILE A 395 -20.11 -10.14 18.72
N LYS A 396 -20.00 -9.07 17.94
CA LYS A 396 -21.13 -8.50 17.19
C LYS A 396 -21.73 -9.54 16.24
N PHE A 397 -20.89 -10.30 15.54
CA PHE A 397 -21.34 -11.38 14.68
C PHE A 397 -22.08 -12.48 15.44
N LYS A 398 -21.55 -12.93 16.58
CA LYS A 398 -22.20 -13.94 17.43
C LYS A 398 -23.58 -13.48 17.91
N ILE A 399 -23.67 -12.24 18.37
CA ILE A 399 -24.95 -11.62 18.80
C ILE A 399 -25.92 -11.56 17.62
N PHE A 400 -25.46 -11.17 16.43
CA PHE A 400 -26.27 -11.14 15.22
C PHE A 400 -26.83 -12.52 14.87
N VAL A 401 -25.96 -13.54 14.78
CA VAL A 401 -26.38 -14.92 14.46
C VAL A 401 -27.36 -15.45 15.50
N LYS A 402 -27.12 -15.17 16.78
CA LYS A 402 -28.01 -15.58 17.86
C LYS A 402 -29.38 -14.90 17.75
N ASN A 403 -29.41 -13.59 17.50
CA ASN A 403 -30.66 -12.83 17.47
C ASN A 403 -31.51 -13.10 16.22
N ILE A 404 -30.87 -13.31 15.07
CA ILE A 404 -31.59 -13.48 13.78
C ILE A 404 -31.86 -14.95 13.46
N PHE A 405 -30.90 -15.85 13.75
CA PHE A 405 -30.97 -17.25 13.36
C PHE A 405 -31.13 -18.22 14.53
N ASP A 406 -31.08 -17.72 15.78
CA ASP A 406 -31.21 -18.50 17.02
C ASP A 406 -30.13 -19.58 17.22
N PHE A 407 -28.99 -19.46 16.55
CA PHE A 407 -27.84 -20.34 16.76
C PHE A 407 -26.86 -19.78 17.79
N ASN A 408 -26.45 -20.60 18.75
CA ASN A 408 -25.28 -20.34 19.55
C ASN A 408 -24.01 -20.68 18.76
N VAL A 409 -23.28 -19.65 18.34
CA VAL A 409 -22.05 -19.79 17.55
C VAL A 409 -20.92 -20.50 18.32
N ASP A 410 -20.95 -20.47 19.65
CA ASP A 410 -19.96 -21.16 20.49
C ASP A 410 -20.30 -22.64 20.73
N ASP A 411 -21.42 -23.15 20.19
CA ASP A 411 -21.68 -24.58 20.16
C ASP A 411 -20.60 -25.30 19.34
N LYS A 412 -20.05 -26.39 19.91
CA LYS A 412 -19.07 -27.27 19.25
C LYS A 412 -19.51 -27.71 17.86
N LYS A 413 -20.81 -27.96 17.66
CA LYS A 413 -21.35 -28.38 16.36
C LYS A 413 -21.30 -27.24 15.34
N VAL A 414 -21.62 -26.00 15.73
CA VAL A 414 -21.48 -24.83 14.83
C VAL A 414 -20.02 -24.58 14.51
N ARG A 415 -19.12 -24.69 15.51
CA ARG A 415 -17.66 -24.58 15.33
C ARG A 415 -17.08 -25.64 14.39
N THR A 416 -17.76 -26.76 14.14
CA THR A 416 -17.29 -27.72 13.13
C THR A 416 -17.31 -27.16 11.70
N LEU A 417 -18.15 -26.15 11.41
CA LEU A 417 -18.20 -25.50 10.10
C LEU A 417 -16.88 -24.81 9.75
N GLU A 418 -16.29 -24.11 10.72
CA GLU A 418 -14.98 -23.48 10.61
C GLU A 418 -13.90 -24.50 10.27
N LYS A 419 -13.88 -25.62 11.03
CA LYS A 419 -12.93 -26.71 10.81
C LYS A 419 -13.08 -27.34 9.42
N LYS A 420 -14.32 -27.53 8.95
CA LYS A 420 -14.57 -28.04 7.59
C LYS A 420 -13.96 -27.10 6.54
N ILE A 421 -14.16 -25.80 6.68
CA ILE A 421 -13.55 -24.82 5.77
C ILE A 421 -12.03 -24.92 5.84
N TYR A 422 -11.44 -24.99 7.03
CA TYR A 422 -9.99 -25.15 7.19
C TYR A 422 -9.45 -26.43 6.50
N ASP A 423 -10.12 -27.56 6.69
CA ASP A 423 -9.72 -28.85 6.13
C ASP A 423 -9.86 -28.90 4.59
N ILE A 424 -10.86 -28.20 4.04
CA ILE A 424 -11.14 -28.16 2.60
C ILE A 424 -10.26 -27.13 1.89
N TYR A 425 -10.13 -25.95 2.49
CA TYR A 425 -9.51 -24.79 1.91
C TYR A 425 -8.18 -24.48 2.57
N GLN A 426 -7.24 -25.44 2.56
CA GLN A 426 -5.80 -25.15 2.65
C GLN A 426 -5.29 -24.23 1.49
N ASN A 427 -6.19 -23.62 0.72
CA ASN A 427 -6.01 -23.13 -0.62
C ASN A 427 -6.01 -21.61 -0.67
N LYS A 428 -5.02 -21.02 -1.35
CA LYS A 428 -4.89 -19.57 -1.57
C LYS A 428 -6.12 -18.96 -2.25
N HIS A 429 -6.86 -19.75 -3.04
CA HIS A 429 -7.96 -19.27 -3.88
C HIS A 429 -9.17 -18.71 -3.09
N LEU A 430 -9.58 -19.36 -1.99
CA LEU A 430 -10.72 -18.89 -1.18
C LEU A 430 -10.42 -17.50 -0.58
N ILE A 431 -9.24 -17.37 0.02
CA ILE A 431 -8.77 -16.12 0.62
C ILE A 431 -8.60 -15.03 -0.44
N GLN A 432 -8.07 -15.36 -1.63
CA GLN A 432 -7.95 -14.40 -2.74
C GLN A 432 -9.33 -13.87 -3.19
N THR A 433 -10.32 -14.77 -3.31
CA THR A 433 -11.68 -14.39 -3.70
C THR A 433 -12.32 -13.50 -2.65
N LEU A 434 -12.16 -13.82 -1.37
CA LEU A 434 -12.61 -12.98 -0.28
C LEU A 434 -11.93 -11.61 -0.30
N ASN A 435 -10.60 -11.58 -0.42
CA ASN A 435 -9.84 -10.33 -0.45
C ASN A 435 -10.32 -9.44 -1.59
N LEU A 436 -10.63 -10.03 -2.76
CA LEU A 436 -11.22 -9.32 -3.88
C LEU A 436 -12.59 -8.74 -3.55
N ILE A 437 -13.50 -9.53 -2.95
CA ILE A 437 -14.82 -9.03 -2.57
C ILE A 437 -14.71 -7.91 -1.54
N ALA A 438 -13.91 -8.10 -0.49
CA ALA A 438 -13.69 -7.12 0.56
C ALA A 438 -13.06 -5.82 0.01
N TYR A 439 -12.10 -5.94 -0.91
CA TYR A 439 -11.54 -4.82 -1.66
C TYR A 439 -12.61 -4.06 -2.45
N GLN A 440 -13.44 -4.77 -3.22
CA GLN A 440 -14.50 -4.16 -4.03
C GLN A 440 -15.54 -3.44 -3.17
N ILE A 441 -15.92 -4.01 -2.02
CA ILE A 441 -16.84 -3.39 -1.06
C ILE A 441 -16.28 -2.06 -0.58
N LEU A 442 -14.99 -2.01 -0.24
CA LEU A 442 -14.43 -0.78 0.32
C LEU A 442 -14.03 0.24 -0.74
N ILE A 443 -13.70 -0.17 -1.98
CA ILE A 443 -13.67 0.74 -3.13
C ILE A 443 -15.05 1.34 -3.39
N LYS A 444 -16.12 0.55 -3.29
CA LYS A 444 -17.49 1.07 -3.41
C LYS A 444 -17.80 2.14 -2.36
N ARG A 445 -17.34 1.99 -1.11
CA ARG A 445 -17.44 3.06 -0.09
C ARG A 445 -16.72 4.34 -0.53
N VAL A 446 -15.48 4.22 -1.01
CA VAL A 446 -14.72 5.39 -1.50
C VAL A 446 -15.44 6.07 -2.67
N VAL A 447 -15.98 5.30 -3.62
CA VAL A 447 -16.78 5.86 -4.73
C VAL A 447 -18.01 6.59 -4.19
N HIS A 448 -18.67 6.08 -3.14
CA HIS A 448 -19.78 6.78 -2.49
C HIS A 448 -19.37 8.11 -1.86
N ASP A 449 -18.19 8.21 -1.24
CA ASP A 449 -17.69 9.50 -0.71
C ASP A 449 -17.59 10.57 -1.84
N TYR A 450 -17.15 10.16 -3.03
CA TYR A 450 -17.09 11.02 -4.21
C TYR A 450 -18.48 11.35 -4.78
N VAL A 451 -19.43 10.41 -4.76
CA VAL A 451 -20.83 10.66 -5.15
C VAL A 451 -21.46 11.69 -4.23
N ASP A 452 -21.29 11.54 -2.92
CA ASP A 452 -21.80 12.48 -1.92
C ASP A 452 -21.22 13.88 -2.12
N PHE A 453 -19.94 13.97 -2.49
CA PHE A 453 -19.30 15.22 -2.84
C PHE A 453 -19.88 15.86 -4.11
N VAL A 454 -20.11 15.09 -5.17
CA VAL A 454 -20.74 15.59 -6.40
C VAL A 454 -22.17 16.09 -6.12
N GLU A 455 -22.93 15.40 -5.27
CA GLU A 455 -24.24 15.87 -4.83
C GLU A 455 -24.15 17.17 -4.02
N LEU A 456 -23.11 17.31 -3.19
CA LEU A 456 -22.84 18.54 -2.47
C LEU A 456 -22.50 19.70 -3.44
N LEU A 457 -21.75 19.46 -4.52
CA LEU A 457 -21.52 20.44 -5.59
C LEU A 457 -22.83 20.85 -6.28
N LYS A 458 -23.68 19.88 -6.65
CA LYS A 458 -25.00 20.12 -7.28
C LYS A 458 -25.88 20.99 -6.37
N ARG A 459 -25.96 20.67 -5.07
CA ARG A 459 -26.70 21.44 -4.05
C ARG A 459 -26.14 22.87 -3.88
N ALA A 460 -24.82 23.03 -3.89
CA ALA A 460 -24.16 24.33 -3.76
C ALA A 460 -24.50 25.25 -4.94
N SER A 461 -24.59 24.71 -6.16
CA SER A 461 -25.00 25.41 -7.38
C SER A 461 -26.47 25.85 -7.34
N PHE A 462 -27.39 24.98 -6.90
CA PHE A 462 -28.83 25.25 -6.90
C PHE A 462 -29.25 26.40 -5.96
N LYS A 463 -28.57 26.57 -4.82
CA LYS A 463 -28.95 27.56 -3.78
C LYS A 463 -28.80 29.02 -4.23
N TYR A 464 -27.88 29.35 -5.15
CA TYR A 464 -27.55 30.72 -5.55
C TYR A 464 -28.12 31.18 -6.90
N GLN A 465 -29.02 30.39 -7.50
CA GLN A 465 -29.67 30.83 -8.72
C GLN A 465 -30.65 31.99 -8.41
N PRO A 466 -30.63 33.08 -9.21
CA PRO A 466 -31.64 34.13 -9.13
C PRO A 466 -33.06 33.54 -9.23
N LEU A 467 -34.00 34.03 -8.42
CA LEU A 467 -35.39 33.55 -8.36
C LEU A 467 -36.04 33.44 -9.76
N PHE A 468 -35.78 34.42 -10.63
CA PHE A 468 -36.25 34.45 -12.02
C PHE A 468 -35.75 33.26 -12.86
N ASN A 469 -34.49 32.86 -12.68
CA ASN A 469 -33.94 31.67 -13.32
C ASN A 469 -34.52 30.38 -12.73
N LYS A 470 -34.86 30.31 -11.44
CA LYS A 470 -35.53 29.12 -10.88
C LYS A 470 -36.92 28.91 -11.48
N VAL A 471 -37.65 29.99 -11.77
CA VAL A 471 -39.01 29.95 -12.33
C VAL A 471 -39.01 29.73 -13.85
N ILE A 472 -38.17 30.42 -14.63
CA ILE A 472 -38.11 30.25 -16.10
C ILE A 472 -37.48 28.91 -16.51
N GLY A 473 -36.59 28.34 -15.70
CA GLY A 473 -36.02 27.01 -15.94
C GLY A 473 -37.04 25.87 -15.97
N ILE A 474 -38.26 26.11 -15.47
CA ILE A 474 -39.40 25.19 -15.58
C ILE A 474 -39.97 25.18 -17.01
N PHE A 475 -39.84 26.28 -17.75
CA PHE A 475 -40.54 26.51 -19.02
C PHE A 475 -39.66 26.43 -20.28
N HIS A 476 -38.32 26.48 -20.18
CA HIS A 476 -37.42 26.42 -21.34
C HIS A 476 -36.28 25.42 -21.13
N LYS A 477 -36.19 24.41 -22.02
CA LYS A 477 -35.18 23.34 -22.16
C LYS A 477 -34.63 22.78 -20.84
N ARG A 478 -34.88 21.49 -20.56
CA ARG A 478 -34.28 20.72 -19.46
C ARG A 478 -32.84 21.18 -19.24
N ARG A 479 -32.59 21.88 -18.14
CA ARG A 479 -31.26 22.39 -17.80
C ARG A 479 -30.29 21.23 -17.75
N ASP A 480 -29.08 21.48 -18.24
CA ASP A 480 -28.00 20.52 -18.10
C ASP A 480 -27.53 20.52 -16.64
N ASN A 481 -27.95 19.52 -15.88
CA ASN A 481 -27.63 19.35 -14.46
C ASN A 481 -26.12 19.15 -14.21
N HIS A 482 -25.32 19.01 -15.27
CA HIS A 482 -23.89 18.80 -15.20
C HIS A 482 -23.08 20.10 -15.25
N ILE A 483 -23.67 21.22 -15.63
CA ILE A 483 -22.97 22.52 -15.65
C ILE A 483 -23.34 23.30 -14.37
N LEU A 484 -22.40 23.36 -13.44
CA LEU A 484 -22.58 23.96 -12.13
C LEU A 484 -22.02 25.38 -12.09
N THR A 485 -22.74 26.31 -11.45
CA THR A 485 -22.27 27.67 -11.19
C THR A 485 -22.21 27.90 -9.70
N ILE A 486 -21.00 28.06 -9.15
CA ILE A 486 -20.74 28.09 -7.71
C ILE A 486 -20.17 29.45 -7.32
N PRO A 487 -20.71 30.15 -6.30
CA PRO A 487 -20.16 31.43 -5.87
C PRO A 487 -18.82 31.24 -5.17
N ARG A 488 -17.90 32.19 -5.37
CA ARG A 488 -16.54 32.17 -4.79
C ARG A 488 -16.52 31.90 -3.29
N LYS A 489 -17.41 32.54 -2.51
CA LYS A 489 -17.50 32.36 -1.04
C LYS A 489 -17.73 30.91 -0.59
N LYS A 490 -18.24 30.03 -1.45
CA LYS A 490 -18.41 28.60 -1.15
C LYS A 490 -17.34 27.73 -1.78
N TYR A 491 -16.71 28.21 -2.83
CA TYR A 491 -15.78 27.43 -3.63
C TYR A 491 -14.58 26.97 -2.81
N ASP A 492 -14.00 27.85 -1.99
CA ASP A 492 -12.86 27.55 -1.13
C ASP A 492 -13.15 26.36 -0.22
N LYS A 493 -14.31 26.36 0.45
CA LYS A 493 -14.75 25.25 1.31
C LYS A 493 -14.94 23.95 0.52
N LEU A 494 -15.47 24.02 -0.71
CA LEU A 494 -15.65 22.84 -1.56
C LEU A 494 -14.32 22.24 -2.00
N VAL A 495 -13.32 23.08 -2.28
CA VAL A 495 -11.96 22.63 -2.57
C VAL A 495 -11.33 21.97 -1.33
N GLU A 496 -11.51 22.56 -0.14
CA GLU A 496 -11.06 21.94 1.12
C GLU A 496 -11.75 20.59 1.38
N ASP A 497 -13.06 20.50 1.15
CA ASP A 497 -13.83 19.26 1.32
C ASP A 497 -13.37 18.19 0.31
N TYR A 498 -13.07 18.56 -0.93
CA TYR A 498 -12.45 17.66 -1.92
C TYR A 498 -11.07 17.16 -1.48
N ILE A 499 -10.19 18.05 -1.01
CA ILE A 499 -8.85 17.68 -0.52
C ILE A 499 -8.98 16.71 0.66
N LYS A 500 -9.92 16.95 1.59
CA LYS A 500 -10.18 16.04 2.71
C LYS A 500 -10.65 14.66 2.25
N ILE A 501 -11.52 14.56 1.25
CA ILE A 501 -11.96 13.27 0.70
C ILE A 501 -10.78 12.53 0.09
N LYS A 502 -9.98 13.24 -0.72
CA LYS A 502 -8.77 12.70 -1.33
C LYS A 502 -7.77 12.18 -0.30
N ASP A 503 -7.55 12.97 0.77
CA ASP A 503 -6.62 12.64 1.86
C ASP A 503 -7.16 11.53 2.77
N ASN A 504 -8.48 11.43 2.95
CA ASN A 504 -9.11 10.36 3.74
C ASN A 504 -9.21 9.04 2.96
N SER A 505 -9.03 9.06 1.65
CA SER A 505 -8.97 7.86 0.84
C SER A 505 -7.63 7.12 1.02
N ASN A 506 -7.68 5.82 1.29
CA ASN A 506 -6.48 4.97 1.32
C ASN A 506 -5.93 4.69 -0.08
N PHE A 507 -6.73 4.99 -1.11
CA PHE A 507 -6.32 4.94 -2.51
C PHE A 507 -4.97 5.65 -2.71
N ASN A 508 -4.88 6.92 -2.33
CA ASN A 508 -3.67 7.73 -2.54
C ASN A 508 -2.50 7.38 -1.63
N PHE A 509 -2.74 6.58 -0.59
CA PHE A 509 -1.71 6.27 0.39
C PHE A 509 -0.73 5.21 -0.13
N ASN A 510 -1.11 4.28 -1.04
CA ASN A 510 -0.27 3.09 -1.29
C ASN A 510 -0.47 2.26 -2.59
N ILE A 511 -1.06 2.79 -3.68
CA ILE A 511 -1.30 1.99 -4.93
C ILE A 511 -0.04 1.36 -5.54
N LEU A 512 1.18 1.85 -5.27
CA LEU A 512 2.39 1.38 -5.96
C LEU A 512 3.60 1.21 -5.03
N GLY A 513 3.50 0.24 -4.12
CA GLY A 513 4.66 -0.47 -3.56
C GLY A 513 5.56 0.36 -2.66
N ALA A 514 5.50 0.04 -1.37
CA ALA A 514 6.27 0.66 -0.28
C ALA A 514 6.02 2.16 -0.14
N ASN A 515 5.91 2.61 1.10
CA ASN A 515 5.88 4.03 1.39
C ASN A 515 7.23 4.62 0.92
N ARG A 516 7.26 5.19 -0.29
CA ARG A 516 8.46 5.71 -0.95
C ARG A 516 9.23 6.65 -0.01
N ASN A 517 8.54 7.32 0.91
CA ASN A 517 9.19 8.21 1.88
C ASN A 517 10.03 7.43 2.89
N ILE A 518 9.55 6.29 3.42
CA ILE A 518 10.35 5.43 4.31
C ILE A 518 11.52 4.82 3.55
N SER A 519 11.30 4.24 2.37
CA SER A 519 12.39 3.68 1.56
C SER A 519 13.43 4.73 1.18
N ASN A 520 13.00 5.93 0.79
CA ASN A 520 13.90 7.06 0.51
C ASN A 520 14.66 7.50 1.77
N SER A 521 14.03 7.46 2.94
CA SER A 521 14.69 7.82 4.21
C SER A 521 15.74 6.79 4.60
N LEU A 522 15.45 5.49 4.44
CA LEU A 522 16.44 4.41 4.63
C LEU A 522 17.61 4.52 3.65
N LEU A 523 17.35 4.84 2.38
CA LEU A 523 18.41 5.10 1.40
C LEU A 523 19.28 6.30 1.79
N ARG A 524 18.68 7.38 2.28
CA ARG A 524 19.42 8.55 2.78
C ARG A 524 20.29 8.20 3.99
N LEU A 525 19.77 7.44 4.93
CA LEU A 525 20.52 6.93 6.08
C LEU A 525 21.75 6.12 5.66
N LYS A 526 21.57 5.17 4.73
CA LYS A 526 22.68 4.37 4.16
C LYS A 526 23.72 5.25 3.47
N ARG A 527 23.30 6.29 2.75
CA ARG A 527 24.22 7.28 2.15
C ARG A 527 25.03 8.02 3.20
N GLN A 528 24.41 8.46 4.31
CA GLN A 528 25.13 9.15 5.38
C GLN A 528 26.16 8.24 6.06
N ILE A 529 25.79 7.00 6.41
CA ILE A 529 26.76 6.03 6.95
C ILE A 529 27.91 5.75 5.97
N ASN A 530 27.62 5.73 4.65
CA ASN A 530 28.65 5.50 3.66
C ASN A 530 29.72 6.61 3.63
N LYS A 531 29.39 7.84 4.04
CA LYS A 531 30.38 8.92 4.22
C LYS A 531 31.42 8.56 5.29
N ILE A 532 30.97 8.01 6.43
CA ILE A 532 31.86 7.52 7.51
C ILE A 532 32.76 6.40 6.98
N LYS A 533 32.18 5.44 6.25
CA LYS A 533 32.93 4.34 5.61
C LYS A 533 34.01 4.84 4.65
N ILE A 534 33.68 5.83 3.82
CA ILE A 534 34.63 6.43 2.88
C ILE A 534 35.72 7.19 3.64
N MET A 535 35.39 7.91 4.70
CA MET A 535 36.37 8.57 5.56
C MET A 535 37.36 7.57 6.14
N ILE A 536 36.89 6.44 6.69
CA ILE A 536 37.76 5.34 7.16
C ILE A 536 38.73 4.93 6.06
N LYS A 537 38.23 4.64 4.85
CA LYS A 537 39.07 4.21 3.71
C LYS A 537 40.10 5.26 3.28
N ILE A 538 39.72 6.55 3.27
CA ILE A 538 40.64 7.66 2.99
C ILE A 538 41.76 7.69 4.03
N LEU A 539 41.42 7.55 5.32
CA LEU A 539 42.38 7.56 6.41
C LEU A 539 43.32 6.35 6.38
N THR A 540 42.77 5.16 6.12
CA THR A 540 43.56 3.93 5.94
C THR A 540 44.55 4.10 4.80
N GLY A 541 44.09 4.54 3.62
CA GLY A 541 44.96 4.73 2.46
C GLY A 541 46.05 5.78 2.69
N LEU A 542 45.74 6.86 3.42
CA LEU A 542 46.73 7.84 3.84
C LEU A 542 47.77 7.24 4.79
N ASN A 543 47.32 6.47 5.79
CA ASN A 543 48.21 5.90 6.81
C ASN A 543 49.14 4.82 6.22
N GLU A 544 48.59 3.96 5.36
CA GLU A 544 49.35 2.97 4.59
C GLU A 544 50.39 3.67 3.71
N GLY A 545 49.99 4.70 2.96
CA GLY A 545 50.90 5.44 2.11
C GLY A 545 52.05 6.08 2.89
N MET A 546 51.75 6.69 4.04
CA MET A 546 52.76 7.25 4.94
C MET A 546 53.70 6.18 5.54
N THR A 547 53.16 5.02 5.89
CA THR A 547 53.95 3.88 6.42
C THR A 547 54.92 3.35 5.35
N THR A 548 54.41 3.12 4.14
CA THR A 548 55.18 2.64 3.00
C THR A 548 56.23 3.66 2.54
N LEU A 549 55.98 4.96 2.72
CA LEU A 549 56.98 5.99 2.42
C LEU A 549 58.17 5.97 3.39
N LYS A 550 57.95 5.59 4.67
CA LYS A 550 59.01 5.47 5.69
C LYS A 550 59.89 4.23 5.46
N ASP A 551 59.35 3.17 4.87
CA ASP A 551 60.08 1.94 4.56
C ASP A 551 60.61 1.95 3.11
N VAL A 552 61.68 2.73 2.90
CA VAL A 552 62.26 3.05 1.58
C VAL A 552 62.78 1.81 0.82
N SER A 553 62.89 0.65 1.49
CA SER A 553 63.35 -0.61 0.91
C SER A 553 62.33 -1.30 0.00
N LYS A 554 61.06 -0.86 0.02
CA LYS A 554 59.92 -1.60 -0.57
C LYS A 554 59.40 -1.08 -1.91
N LEU A 555 59.92 0.03 -2.44
CA LEU A 555 59.32 0.69 -3.60
C LEU A 555 60.32 0.97 -4.73
N THR A 556 59.91 0.64 -5.94
CA THR A 556 60.54 1.17 -7.17
C THR A 556 60.30 2.68 -7.29
N PRO A 557 61.08 3.41 -8.13
CA PRO A 557 60.89 4.85 -8.33
C PRO A 557 59.46 5.24 -8.74
N GLY A 558 58.83 4.46 -9.64
CA GLY A 558 57.47 4.71 -10.09
C GLY A 558 56.42 4.48 -9.00
N GLU A 559 56.59 3.43 -8.18
CA GLU A 559 55.70 3.19 -7.04
C GLU A 559 55.84 4.26 -5.96
N LYS A 560 57.06 4.78 -5.75
CA LYS A 560 57.31 5.90 -4.83
C LYS A 560 56.61 7.17 -5.29
N GLU A 561 56.63 7.47 -6.59
CA GLU A 561 55.87 8.57 -7.18
C GLU A 561 54.35 8.38 -6.96
N HIS A 562 53.81 7.22 -7.31
CA HIS A 562 52.38 6.93 -7.14
C HIS A 562 51.93 7.05 -5.69
N ASN A 563 52.74 6.55 -4.74
CA ASN A 563 52.45 6.63 -3.32
C ASN A 563 52.42 8.08 -2.82
N LYS A 564 53.38 8.92 -3.26
CA LYS A 564 53.41 10.34 -2.90
C LYS A 564 52.20 11.10 -3.46
N LYS A 565 51.82 10.84 -4.71
CA LYS A 565 50.59 11.40 -5.31
C LYS A 565 49.35 11.03 -4.51
N ALA A 566 49.25 9.77 -4.06
CA ALA A 566 48.15 9.30 -3.22
C ALA A 566 48.07 10.04 -1.88
N ILE A 567 49.20 10.21 -1.19
CA ILE A 567 49.27 10.94 0.10
C ILE A 567 48.78 12.39 -0.06
N ILE A 568 49.30 13.11 -1.07
CA ILE A 568 48.90 14.50 -1.37
C ILE A 568 47.39 14.58 -1.61
N PHE A 569 46.86 13.67 -2.42
CA PHE A 569 45.45 13.63 -2.77
C PHE A 569 44.56 13.33 -1.56
N TYR A 570 44.87 12.30 -0.76
CA TYR A 570 44.09 11.95 0.43
C TYR A 570 44.10 13.07 1.49
N ALA A 571 45.25 13.71 1.71
CA ALA A 571 45.35 14.84 2.64
C ALA A 571 44.48 16.02 2.19
N HIS A 572 44.44 16.29 0.87
CA HIS A 572 43.55 17.30 0.30
C HIS A 572 42.06 16.93 0.46
N LEU A 573 41.68 15.69 0.16
CA LEU A 573 40.28 15.24 0.31
C LEU A 573 39.75 15.42 1.73
N ILE A 574 40.58 15.18 2.74
CA ILE A 574 40.19 15.42 4.14
C ILE A 574 40.03 16.92 4.42
N ARG A 575 40.99 17.73 3.96
CA ARG A 575 41.02 19.18 4.21
C ARG A 575 39.79 19.85 3.58
N ASP A 576 39.55 19.57 2.32
CA ASP A 576 38.53 20.21 1.49
C ASP A 576 37.35 19.28 1.20
N PHE A 577 37.01 18.41 2.16
CA PHE A 577 35.91 17.46 2.04
C PHE A 577 34.60 18.17 1.67
N LYS A 578 33.98 17.76 0.56
CA LYS A 578 32.69 18.29 0.08
C LYS A 578 31.61 17.23 0.15
N ASP A 579 30.46 17.63 0.68
CA ASP A 579 29.29 16.77 0.82
C ASP A 579 28.71 16.33 -0.53
N ASP A 580 28.87 17.13 -1.57
CA ASP A 580 28.40 16.85 -2.93
C ASP A 580 29.14 15.70 -3.63
N TRP A 581 30.21 15.18 -3.04
CA TRP A 581 30.98 14.06 -3.60
C TRP A 581 30.30 12.69 -3.41
N PHE A 582 29.19 12.62 -2.70
CA PHE A 582 28.53 11.38 -2.29
C PHE A 582 27.13 11.28 -2.92
N TYR A 583 26.93 10.28 -3.79
CA TYR A 583 25.65 10.00 -4.47
C TYR A 583 25.09 8.63 -4.15
#